data_AF-A0A520JGR2-F1
#
_entry.id   AF-A0A520JGR2-F1
#
_cell.length_a   1.000
_cell.length_b   1.000
_cell.length_c   1.000
_cell.angle_alpha   90.00
_cell.angle_beta   90.00
_cell.angle_gamma   90.00
#
_symmetry.space_group_name_H-M   'P 1'
#
loop_
_entity.id
_entity.type
_entity.pdbx_description
1 polymer ?
#
loop_
_entity_poly.entity_id
_entity_poly.type
_entity_poly.pdbx_seq_one_letter_code
_entity_poly.pdbx_strand_id
1 'polypeptide(L)'
;MKKLSIAVTLAAMAVSLAACGGKGDDKLGSQVEKAADNRADALEATADNLEDQAEAVRDNAEHQSDAIDDADVNAQAMPQAQKDALVNGSEKLR
;
A
#
# COMPACT_ATOMS: atom_id res chain seq x y z
N MET A 1 29.59 -14.27 49.77
CA MET A 1 28.15 -14.30 50.18
C MET A 1 27.33 -13.04 49.84
N LYS A 2 27.91 -11.94 49.32
CA LYS A 2 27.17 -10.73 48.90
C LYS A 2 26.67 -10.71 47.44
N LYS A 3 27.15 -11.62 46.59
CA LYS A 3 26.78 -11.71 45.15
C LYS A 3 25.55 -12.58 44.88
N LEU A 4 25.11 -13.36 45.86
CA LEU A 4 23.93 -14.21 45.77
C LEU A 4 22.62 -13.44 45.99
N SER A 5 22.68 -12.26 46.62
CA SER A 5 21.50 -11.46 46.96
C SER A 5 20.89 -10.69 45.79
N ILE A 6 21.65 -10.48 44.70
CA ILE A 6 21.18 -9.73 43.51
C ILE A 6 20.51 -10.65 42.50
N ALA A 7 20.92 -11.92 42.43
CA ALA A 7 20.33 -12.89 41.50
C ALA A 7 18.90 -13.32 41.91
N VAL A 8 18.59 -13.29 43.20
CA VAL A 8 17.29 -13.72 43.75
C VAL A 8 16.19 -12.67 43.50
N THR A 9 16.51 -11.38 43.50
CA THR A 9 15.53 -10.30 43.30
C THR A 9 15.05 -10.19 41.86
N LEU A 10 15.90 -10.46 40.86
CA LEU A 10 15.47 -10.52 39.45
C LEU A 10 14.62 -11.76 39.16
N ALA A 11 14.95 -12.91 39.77
CA ALA A 11 14.19 -14.14 39.59
C ALA A 11 12.78 -14.04 40.24
N ALA A 12 12.64 -13.32 41.35
CA ALA A 12 11.35 -13.14 42.03
C ALA A 12 10.33 -12.33 41.20
N MET A 13 10.77 -11.44 40.30
CA MET A 13 9.90 -10.67 39.40
C MET A 13 9.44 -11.47 38.17
N ALA A 14 10.20 -12.47 37.75
CA ALA A 14 9.80 -13.36 36.65
C ALA A 14 8.83 -14.46 37.13
N VAL A 15 9.00 -14.95 38.36
CA VAL A 15 8.14 -16.01 38.92
C VAL A 15 6.76 -15.47 39.33
N SER A 16 6.64 -14.17 39.66
CA SER A 16 5.34 -13.52 39.91
C SER A 16 4.51 -13.32 38.62
N LEU A 17 5.14 -13.36 37.44
CA LEU A 17 4.45 -13.37 36.15
C LEU A 17 4.00 -14.77 35.72
N ALA A 18 4.77 -15.82 36.06
CA ALA A 18 4.41 -17.20 35.77
C ALA A 18 3.33 -17.76 36.72
N ALA A 19 3.19 -17.20 37.93
CA ALA A 19 2.17 -17.58 38.91
C ALA A 19 0.85 -16.79 38.78
N CYS A 20 0.77 -15.79 37.89
CA CYS A 20 -0.48 -15.15 37.48
C CYS A 20 -0.95 -15.67 36.12
N GLY A 21 -1.23 -16.98 36.07
CA GLY A 21 -2.22 -17.62 35.20
C GLY A 21 -2.29 -17.22 33.72
N GLY A 22 -1.46 -17.86 32.89
CA GLY A 22 -1.84 -18.49 31.61
C GLY A 22 -2.97 -17.87 30.76
N LYS A 23 -2.95 -16.55 30.51
CA LYS A 23 -3.96 -15.86 29.68
C LYS A 23 -3.45 -14.58 29.01
N GLY A 24 -2.13 -14.37 29.02
CA GLY A 24 -1.48 -13.18 28.48
C GLY A 24 -1.00 -13.35 27.04
N ASP A 25 -0.56 -14.55 26.69
CA ASP A 25 -0.15 -14.98 25.35
C ASP A 25 -1.33 -15.04 24.39
N ASP A 26 -2.49 -15.57 24.80
CA ASP A 26 -3.73 -15.53 23.98
C ASP A 26 -4.16 -14.09 23.67
N LYS A 27 -4.03 -13.19 24.66
CA LYS A 27 -4.29 -11.76 24.47
C LYS A 27 -3.25 -11.09 23.57
N LEU A 28 -1.99 -11.51 23.63
CA LEU A 28 -0.94 -11.01 22.74
C LEU A 28 -1.16 -11.49 21.31
N GLY A 29 -1.50 -12.77 21.12
CA GLY A 29 -1.84 -13.34 19.81
C GLY A 29 -2.99 -12.59 19.15
N SER A 30 -4.10 -12.39 19.87
CA SER A 30 -5.24 -11.61 19.35
C SER A 30 -4.92 -10.14 19.04
N GLN A 31 -3.94 -9.54 19.73
CA GLN A 31 -3.48 -8.18 19.42
C GLN A 31 -2.59 -8.15 18.18
N VAL A 32 -1.74 -9.17 18.00
CA VAL A 32 -0.93 -9.32 16.79
C VAL A 32 -1.83 -9.52 15.56
N GLU A 33 -2.83 -10.39 15.67
CA GLU A 33 -3.83 -10.64 14.61
C GLU A 33 -4.56 -9.35 14.23
N LYS A 34 -5.18 -8.66 15.20
CA LYS A 34 -5.85 -7.37 14.94
C LYS A 34 -4.92 -6.31 14.35
N ALA A 35 -3.66 -6.25 14.79
CA ALA A 35 -2.70 -5.31 14.23
C ALA A 35 -2.29 -5.68 12.80
N ALA A 36 -2.26 -6.96 12.46
CA ALA A 36 -2.03 -7.43 11.10
C ALA A 36 -3.24 -7.14 10.20
N ASP A 37 -4.46 -7.43 10.66
CA ASP A 37 -5.70 -7.15 9.94
C ASP A 37 -5.82 -5.66 9.63
N ASN A 38 -5.64 -4.77 10.62
CA ASN A 38 -5.68 -3.32 10.39
C ASN A 38 -4.64 -2.84 9.35
N ARG A 39 -3.47 -3.50 9.27
CA ARG A 39 -2.48 -3.17 8.24
C ARG A 39 -2.90 -3.69 6.87
N ALA A 40 -3.51 -4.88 6.82
CA ALA A 40 -4.05 -5.44 5.60
C ALA A 40 -5.18 -4.57 5.05
N ASP A 41 -6.15 -4.17 5.87
CA ASP A 41 -7.25 -3.28 5.50
C ASP A 41 -6.73 -1.93 4.96
N ALA A 42 -5.68 -1.38 5.57
CA ALA A 42 -5.05 -0.15 5.09
C ALA A 42 -4.35 -0.32 3.73
N LEU A 43 -3.75 -1.50 3.48
CA LEU A 43 -3.15 -1.83 2.19
C LEU A 43 -4.23 -2.04 1.12
N GLU A 44 -5.32 -2.71 1.45
CA GLU A 44 -6.47 -2.94 0.56
C GLU A 44 -7.09 -1.60 0.16
N ALA A 45 -7.38 -0.71 1.11
CA ALA A 45 -7.88 0.64 0.81
C ALA A 45 -6.92 1.46 -0.07
N THR A 46 -5.61 1.26 0.09
CA THR A 46 -4.60 1.90 -0.78
C THR A 46 -4.61 1.30 -2.18
N ALA A 47 -4.79 -0.02 -2.29
CA ALA A 47 -4.87 -0.73 -3.55
C ALA A 47 -6.11 -0.31 -4.35
N ASP A 48 -7.28 -0.24 -3.70
CA ASP A 48 -8.52 0.23 -4.32
C ASP A 48 -8.35 1.65 -4.87
N ASN A 49 -7.76 2.55 -4.08
CA ASN A 49 -7.50 3.92 -4.54
C ASN A 49 -6.52 3.97 -5.73
N LEU A 50 -5.56 3.05 -5.80
CA LEU A 50 -4.65 2.96 -6.93
C LEU A 50 -5.33 2.37 -8.17
N GLU A 51 -6.26 1.42 -7.98
CA GLU A 51 -7.09 0.88 -9.05
C GLU A 51 -7.97 1.97 -9.67
N ASP A 52 -8.67 2.76 -8.86
CA ASP A 52 -9.47 3.91 -9.31
C ASP A 52 -8.63 4.90 -10.13
N GLN A 53 -7.40 5.21 -9.67
CA GLN A 53 -6.49 6.09 -10.39
C GLN A 53 -6.02 5.49 -11.71
N ALA A 54 -5.78 4.18 -11.74
CA ALA A 54 -5.37 3.48 -12.95
C ALA A 54 -6.52 3.43 -13.98
N GLU A 55 -7.75 3.23 -13.53
CA GLU A 55 -8.95 3.29 -14.39
C GLU A 55 -9.12 4.68 -14.99
N ALA A 56 -9.03 5.74 -14.19
CA ALA A 56 -9.11 7.11 -14.68
C ALA A 56 -8.02 7.45 -15.74
N VAL A 57 -6.82 6.89 -15.60
CA VAL A 57 -5.75 7.04 -16.61
C VAL A 57 -6.12 6.32 -17.92
N ARG A 58 -6.71 5.12 -17.84
CA ARG A 58 -7.15 4.35 -19.01
C ARG A 58 -8.30 5.05 -19.73
N ASP A 59 -9.31 5.50 -18.99
CA ASP A 59 -10.44 6.24 -19.55
C ASP A 59 -9.98 7.52 -20.26
N ASN A 60 -9.03 8.26 -19.66
CA ASN A 60 -8.48 9.44 -20.32
C ASN A 60 -7.74 9.11 -21.62
N ALA A 61 -7.01 8.00 -21.63
CA ALA A 61 -6.30 7.54 -22.83
C ALA A 61 -7.26 7.05 -23.92
N GLU A 62 -8.35 6.36 -23.55
CA GLU A 62 -9.41 5.95 -24.48
C GLU A 62 -10.07 7.18 -25.12
N HIS A 63 -10.50 8.15 -24.31
CA HIS A 63 -11.05 9.41 -24.82
C HIS A 63 -10.09 10.16 -25.75
N GLN A 64 -8.79 10.17 -25.44
CA GLN A 64 -7.80 10.81 -26.30
C GLN A 64 -7.58 10.02 -27.60
N SER A 65 -7.62 8.69 -27.55
CA SER A 65 -7.54 7.83 -28.73
C SER A 65 -8.74 8.04 -29.66
N ASP A 66 -9.95 8.08 -29.10
CA ASP A 66 -11.18 8.34 -29.86
C ASP A 66 -11.12 9.72 -30.52
N ALA A 67 -10.66 10.75 -29.80
CA ALA A 67 -10.48 12.09 -30.37
C ALA A 67 -9.43 12.14 -31.51
N ILE A 68 -8.42 11.27 -31.49
CA ILE A 68 -7.43 11.13 -32.59
C ILE A 68 -8.08 10.50 -33.81
N ASP A 69 -8.90 9.47 -33.61
CA ASP A 69 -9.64 8.79 -34.68
C ASP A 69 -10.68 9.74 -35.30
N ASP A 70 -11.52 10.37 -34.48
CA ASP A 70 -12.56 11.32 -34.89
C ASP A 70 -12.00 12.54 -35.64
N ALA A 71 -10.79 12.98 -35.29
CA ALA A 71 -10.12 14.09 -35.96
C ALA A 71 -9.46 13.70 -37.30
N ASP A 72 -9.56 12.44 -37.74
CA ASP A 72 -8.98 11.90 -38.97
C ASP A 72 -7.49 12.29 -39.13
N VAL A 73 -6.74 12.23 -38.02
CA VAL A 73 -5.37 12.75 -37.99
C VAL A 73 -4.46 11.96 -38.93
N ASN A 74 -3.85 12.65 -39.90
CA ASN A 74 -2.85 12.05 -40.77
C ASN A 74 -1.51 11.87 -40.03
N ALA A 75 -1.42 10.81 -39.23
CA ALA A 75 -0.21 10.46 -38.49
C ALA A 75 1.01 10.26 -39.39
N GLN A 76 0.86 9.93 -40.67
CA GLN A 76 2.01 9.76 -41.58
C GLN A 76 2.67 11.10 -41.93
N ALA A 77 1.90 12.18 -41.95
CA ALA A 77 2.39 13.54 -42.21
C ALA A 77 2.93 14.25 -40.95
N MET A 78 2.69 13.70 -39.76
CA MET A 78 3.12 14.32 -38.51
C MET A 78 4.63 14.14 -38.24
N PRO A 79 5.32 15.17 -37.74
CA PRO A 79 6.67 15.02 -37.19
C PRO A 79 6.68 14.03 -36.01
N GLN A 80 7.77 13.28 -35.86
CA GLN A 80 7.87 12.28 -34.79
C GLN A 80 7.69 12.90 -33.40
N ALA A 81 8.29 14.06 -33.15
CA ALA A 81 8.14 14.77 -31.88
C ALA A 81 6.69 15.07 -31.51
N GLN A 82 5.82 15.32 -32.49
CA GLN A 82 4.40 15.59 -32.26
C GLN A 82 3.62 14.29 -31.95
N LYS A 83 3.98 13.18 -32.61
CA LYS A 83 3.42 11.86 -32.26
C LYS A 83 3.78 11.48 -30.84
N ASP A 84 5.04 11.67 -30.47
CA ASP A 84 5.53 11.38 -29.12
C ASP A 84 4.82 12.25 -28.08
N ALA A 85 4.54 13.52 -28.42
CA ALA A 85 3.79 14.44 -27.57
C ALA A 85 2.31 14.03 -27.38
N LEU A 86 1.67 13.46 -28.41
CA LEU A 86 0.33 12.89 -28.27
C LEU A 86 0.35 11.62 -27.41
N VAL A 87 1.28 10.70 -27.68
CA VAL A 87 1.39 9.41 -26.96
C VAL A 87 1.72 9.61 -25.48
N ASN A 88 2.57 10.57 -25.14
CA ASN A 88 2.93 10.87 -23.75
C ASN A 88 1.92 11.80 -23.03
N GLY A 89 0.87 12.24 -23.72
CA GLY A 89 -0.17 13.12 -23.18
C GLY A 89 0.26 14.58 -22.93
N SER A 90 1.43 15.00 -23.40
CA SER A 90 1.90 16.40 -23.30
C SER A 90 1.25 17.33 -24.33
N GLU A 91 0.66 16.75 -25.39
CA GLU A 91 -0.18 17.42 -26.37
C GLU A 91 -1.54 16.69 -26.43
N LYS A 92 -2.64 17.44 -26.54
CA LYS A 92 -4.00 16.91 -26.73
C LYS A 92 -4.59 17.52 -28.00
N LEU A 93 -5.29 16.72 -28.78
CA LEU A 93 -6.09 17.24 -29.89
C LEU A 93 -7.24 18.07 -29.29
N ARG A 94 -7.47 19.24 -29.88
CA ARG A 94 -8.48 20.19 -29.43
C ARG A 94 -9.80 19.96 -30.14
#